data_AF-A0A2D7RCS3-F1
#
_entry.id   AF-A0A2D7RCS3-F1
#
_cell.length_a   1.000
_cell.length_b   1.000
_cell.length_c   1.000
_cell.angle_alpha   90.00
_cell.angle_beta   90.00
_cell.angle_gamma   90.00
#
_symmetry.space_group_name_H-M   'P 1'
#
loop_
_entity.id
_entity.type
_entity.pdbx_description
1 polymer ?
#
loop_
_entity_poly.entity_id
_entity_poly.type
_entity_poly.pdbx_seq_one_letter_code
_entity_poly.pdbx_strand_id
1 'polypeptide(L)'
;MFRKSTRDAEYNDLEYFGTEVRNNRDITDDEKTKYRQTFQIDFPNRSLQNLLNYNCLDQGPDGACMVACLFNLINLNNKNAHHGLDKRKRIKSWAKLKSARYWSSFYKKYVVKPQSVDFGEMLDIAQNDKLVKNLLNDPSFQYVPISSQGVRETLVNKELIAGEKKGSSVIAGVRKFFEKLIDDGIMVGVSWNGHARVLIGYNDKEVLFADSWGNNYQQETFMPNLKISDFFKAGFSTVDKRSFYSNVKDCIFFVPPQSSETSGVDRVEELLKF
;
A
#
# COMPACT_ATOMS: atom_id res chain seq x y z
N MET A 1 13.76 -8.43 32.89
CA MET A 1 12.29 -8.52 33.06
C MET A 1 11.71 -7.14 32.77
N PHE A 2 11.41 -6.84 31.50
CA PHE A 2 10.86 -5.53 31.12
C PHE A 2 9.35 -5.53 31.33
N ARG A 3 8.86 -4.57 32.11
CA ARG A 3 7.43 -4.35 32.34
C ARG A 3 6.75 -4.06 31.00
N LYS A 4 5.83 -4.93 30.57
CA LYS A 4 4.80 -4.58 29.57
C LYS A 4 4.12 -3.30 30.05
N SER A 5 4.09 -2.27 29.21
CA SER A 5 3.34 -1.06 29.55
C SER A 5 1.85 -1.41 29.45
N THR A 6 1.04 -0.93 30.38
CA THR A 6 -0.41 -1.15 30.39
C THR A 6 -1.11 -0.57 29.15
N ARG A 7 -0.42 0.28 28.36
CA ARG A 7 -0.91 0.78 27.06
C ARG A 7 -0.90 -0.28 25.96
N ASP A 8 -0.07 -1.31 26.06
CA ASP A 8 0.02 -2.38 25.05
C ASP A 8 -1.09 -3.44 25.25
N ALA A 9 -1.78 -3.40 26.39
CA ALA A 9 -2.86 -4.33 26.74
C ALA A 9 -4.25 -3.88 26.27
N GLU A 10 -4.43 -2.59 25.96
CA GLU A 10 -5.69 -2.02 25.47
C GLU A 10 -5.86 -2.13 23.94
N TYR A 11 -4.88 -2.71 23.22
CA TYR A 11 -4.92 -2.86 21.76
C TYR A 11 -5.58 -4.15 21.24
N ASN A 12 -6.26 -4.90 22.11
CA ASN A 12 -7.11 -6.00 21.68
C ASN A 12 -8.42 -5.54 21.02
N ASP A 13 -8.76 -4.24 21.07
CA ASP A 13 -10.10 -3.75 20.71
C ASP A 13 -10.11 -2.80 19.50
N LEU A 14 -9.16 -2.94 18.55
CA LEU A 14 -9.53 -2.69 17.16
C LEU A 14 -10.17 -3.99 16.65
N GLU A 15 -11.41 -4.22 17.08
CA GLU A 15 -12.32 -5.17 16.44
C GLU A 15 -12.55 -4.70 15.00
N TYR A 16 -11.58 -5.00 14.14
CA TYR A 16 -11.82 -5.21 12.73
C TYR A 16 -12.92 -6.28 12.68
N PHE A 17 -14.16 -5.91 12.38
CA PHE A 17 -15.37 -6.74 12.41
C PHE A 17 -15.09 -8.25 12.23
N GLY A 18 -14.90 -8.96 13.36
CA GLY A 18 -14.69 -10.42 13.39
C GLY A 18 -13.34 -10.94 12.91
N THR A 19 -12.23 -10.19 12.95
CA THR A 19 -10.88 -10.71 12.63
C THR A 19 -10.15 -11.25 13.85
N GLU A 20 -9.38 -12.32 13.65
CA GLU A 20 -8.59 -12.98 14.69
C GLU A 20 -7.10 -12.67 14.51
N VAL A 21 -6.48 -12.13 15.56
CA VAL A 21 -5.03 -11.92 15.61
C VAL A 21 -4.35 -13.19 16.13
N ARG A 22 -3.37 -13.69 15.38
CA ARG A 22 -2.61 -14.92 15.66
C ARG A 22 -1.12 -14.65 15.56
N ASN A 23 -0.32 -15.45 16.26
CA ASN A 23 1.15 -15.46 16.13
C ASN A 23 1.84 -14.08 16.30
N ASN A 24 1.21 -13.16 17.05
CA ASN A 24 1.72 -11.82 17.29
C ASN A 24 2.89 -11.85 18.29
N ARG A 25 4.10 -11.52 17.81
CA ARG A 25 5.31 -11.45 18.65
C ARG A 25 6.39 -10.60 18.02
N ASP A 26 7.26 -10.05 18.87
CA ASP A 26 8.52 -9.46 18.44
C ASP A 26 9.43 -10.51 17.76
N ILE A 27 10.27 -10.01 16.84
CA ILE A 27 11.26 -10.80 16.11
C ILE A 27 12.66 -10.25 16.32
N THR A 28 13.66 -11.11 16.29
CA THR A 28 15.06 -10.68 16.39
C THR A 28 15.56 -10.04 15.08
N ASP A 29 16.71 -9.37 15.13
CA ASP A 29 17.36 -8.83 13.92
C ASP A 29 17.75 -9.94 12.92
N ASP A 30 18.11 -11.12 13.42
CA ASP A 30 18.41 -12.30 12.60
C ASP A 30 17.15 -12.83 11.92
N GLU A 31 16.03 -12.93 12.66
CA GLU A 31 14.73 -13.32 12.10
C GLU A 31 14.24 -12.31 11.06
N LYS A 32 14.37 -11.01 11.34
CA LYS A 32 14.06 -9.92 10.41
C LYS A 32 14.86 -10.08 9.12
N THR A 33 16.16 -10.32 9.23
CA THR A 33 17.04 -10.52 8.07
C THR A 33 16.63 -11.75 7.28
N LYS A 34 16.38 -12.87 7.97
CA LYS A 34 15.93 -14.13 7.36
C LYS A 34 14.60 -13.97 6.62
N TYR A 35 13.58 -13.37 7.23
CA TYR A 35 12.30 -13.14 6.56
C TYR A 35 12.44 -12.28 5.30
N ARG A 36 13.23 -11.22 5.36
CA ARG A 36 13.48 -10.35 4.20
C ARG A 36 14.25 -11.04 3.08
N GLN A 37 15.20 -11.92 3.43
CA GLN A 37 15.87 -12.78 2.45
C GLN A 37 14.89 -13.78 1.81
N THR A 38 14.02 -14.41 2.61
CA THR A 38 12.97 -15.29 2.10
C THR A 38 12.04 -14.55 1.13
N PHE A 39 11.57 -13.34 1.48
CA PHE A 39 10.76 -12.54 0.55
C PHE A 39 11.51 -12.19 -0.74
N GLN A 40 12.81 -11.95 -0.67
CA GLN A 40 13.62 -11.65 -1.85
C GLN A 40 13.73 -12.86 -2.80
N ILE A 41 13.68 -14.09 -2.27
CA ILE A 41 13.71 -15.34 -3.03
C ILE A 41 12.31 -15.67 -3.57
N ASP A 42 11.30 -15.62 -2.69
CA ASP A 42 9.94 -16.08 -3.00
C ASP A 42 9.18 -15.12 -3.92
N PHE A 43 9.61 -13.85 -4.01
CA PHE A 43 9.01 -12.82 -4.86
C PHE A 43 10.04 -12.28 -5.86
N PRO A 44 10.30 -13.02 -6.95
CA PRO A 44 11.26 -12.60 -7.98
C PRO A 44 10.75 -11.39 -8.78
N ASN A 45 9.45 -11.31 -9.02
CA ASN A 45 8.80 -10.19 -9.73
C ASN A 45 8.52 -9.07 -8.73
N ARG A 46 9.55 -8.49 -8.12
CA ARG A 46 9.41 -7.37 -7.19
C ARG A 46 10.00 -6.10 -7.80
N SER A 47 9.28 -4.99 -7.62
CA SER A 47 9.73 -3.67 -8.07
C SER A 47 10.73 -3.03 -7.09
N LEU A 48 10.72 -3.47 -5.81
CA LEU A 48 11.68 -3.01 -4.81
C LEU A 48 12.96 -3.86 -4.82
N GLN A 49 14.07 -3.27 -5.29
CA GLN A 49 15.33 -3.98 -5.49
C GLN A 49 15.94 -4.58 -4.22
N ASN A 50 15.88 -3.86 -3.10
CA ASN A 50 16.51 -4.27 -1.84
C ASN A 50 15.53 -4.21 -0.65
N LEU A 51 14.98 -5.37 -0.31
CA LEU A 51 14.06 -5.53 0.83
C LEU A 51 14.78 -5.42 2.19
N LEU A 52 16.09 -5.76 2.24
CA LEU A 52 16.87 -5.75 3.49
C LEU A 52 16.98 -4.35 4.08
N ASN A 53 17.10 -3.33 3.23
CA ASN A 53 17.29 -1.95 3.64
C ASN A 53 15.97 -1.17 3.80
N TYR A 54 14.83 -1.78 3.51
CA TYR A 54 13.55 -1.10 3.66
C TYR A 54 13.28 -0.78 5.12
N ASN A 55 13.04 0.50 5.39
CA ASN A 55 12.67 0.99 6.71
C ASN A 55 11.34 1.72 6.54
N CYS A 56 10.25 0.97 6.75
CA CYS A 56 8.90 1.49 6.61
C CYS A 56 8.65 2.69 7.53
N LEU A 57 7.65 3.49 7.16
CA LEU A 57 7.02 4.37 8.11
C LEU A 57 6.14 3.55 9.06
N ASP A 58 6.52 3.47 10.34
CA ASP A 58 5.69 2.86 11.37
C ASP A 58 4.66 3.85 11.90
N GLN A 59 3.40 3.71 11.46
CA GLN A 59 2.30 4.55 11.90
C GLN A 59 1.84 4.28 13.34
N GLY A 60 2.32 3.18 13.93
CA GLY A 60 1.85 2.68 15.21
C GLY A 60 0.32 2.50 15.21
N PRO A 61 -0.37 2.89 16.28
CA PRO A 61 -1.80 2.64 16.43
C PRO A 61 -2.72 3.70 15.80
N ASP A 62 -2.17 4.69 15.09
CA ASP A 62 -2.93 5.88 14.70
C ASP A 62 -3.97 5.62 13.59
N GLY A 63 -4.14 4.38 13.11
CA GLY A 63 -5.13 4.01 12.08
C GLY A 63 -4.91 4.75 10.75
N ALA A 64 -3.68 5.17 10.46
CA ALA A 64 -3.35 6.15 9.43
C ALA A 64 -2.95 5.53 8.08
N CYS A 65 -3.42 4.31 7.79
CA CYS A 65 -2.79 3.41 6.82
C CYS A 65 -2.74 4.01 5.41
N MET A 66 -3.80 4.73 5.02
CA MET A 66 -3.88 5.49 3.77
C MET A 66 -2.76 6.51 3.62
N VAL A 67 -2.56 7.32 4.67
CA VAL A 67 -1.55 8.38 4.69
C VAL A 67 -0.14 7.80 4.78
N ALA A 68 0.03 6.72 5.56
CA ALA A 68 1.30 6.02 5.67
C ALA A 68 1.68 5.32 4.36
N CYS A 69 0.71 4.70 3.67
CA CYS A 69 0.89 4.13 2.34
C CYS A 69 1.31 5.19 1.33
N LEU A 70 0.62 6.33 1.27
CA LEU A 70 1.00 7.44 0.38
C LEU A 70 2.43 7.91 0.65
N PHE A 71 2.79 8.06 1.93
CA PHE A 71 4.14 8.47 2.32
C PHE A 71 5.20 7.43 1.91
N ASN A 72 4.94 6.14 2.15
CA ASN A 72 5.82 5.05 1.72
C ASN A 72 5.97 5.03 0.20
N LEU A 73 4.89 5.17 -0.55
CA LEU A 73 4.92 5.20 -2.03
C LEU A 73 5.77 6.37 -2.54
N ILE A 74 5.63 7.56 -1.97
CA ILE A 74 6.45 8.73 -2.30
C ILE A 74 7.94 8.46 -2.03
N ASN A 75 8.28 7.92 -0.85
CA ASN A 75 9.66 7.63 -0.49
C ASN A 75 10.29 6.59 -1.41
N LEU A 76 9.57 5.49 -1.67
CA LEU A 76 10.04 4.38 -2.48
C LEU A 76 10.29 4.80 -3.93
N ASN A 77 9.54 5.78 -4.45
CA ASN A 77 9.73 6.37 -5.77
C ASN A 77 10.72 7.56 -5.79
N ASN A 78 11.43 7.82 -4.69
CA ASN A 78 12.34 8.98 -4.55
C ASN A 78 11.67 10.35 -4.81
N LYS A 79 10.36 10.45 -4.58
CA LYS A 79 9.53 11.63 -4.84
C LYS A 79 9.37 12.52 -3.59
N ASN A 80 10.40 12.56 -2.74
CA ASN A 80 10.40 13.25 -1.44
C ASN A 80 10.08 14.76 -1.51
N ALA A 81 10.21 15.38 -2.70
CA ALA A 81 9.79 16.77 -2.93
C ALA A 81 8.29 16.98 -2.68
N HIS A 82 7.43 16.01 -3.04
CA HIS A 82 5.96 16.15 -2.94
C HIS A 82 5.49 16.33 -1.50
N HIS A 83 6.06 15.57 -0.56
CA HIS A 83 5.73 15.72 0.85
C HIS A 83 6.44 16.87 1.57
N GLY A 84 7.29 17.64 0.87
CA GLY A 84 7.84 18.92 1.35
C GLY A 84 8.85 18.82 2.50
N LEU A 85 9.27 17.60 2.82
CA LEU A 85 10.10 17.27 3.97
C LEU A 85 11.59 17.12 3.61
N ASP A 86 11.93 17.25 2.33
CA ASP A 86 13.24 17.01 1.71
C ASP A 86 14.35 18.01 2.10
N LYS A 87 14.00 19.20 2.63
CA LYS A 87 15.02 20.18 3.05
C LYS A 87 16.00 19.66 4.11
N ARG A 88 15.70 18.53 4.76
CA ARG A 88 16.60 17.84 5.69
C ARG A 88 16.55 16.36 5.36
N LYS A 89 17.60 15.84 4.69
CA LYS A 89 17.88 14.43 4.32
C LYS A 89 17.91 13.45 5.51
N ARG A 90 16.90 13.47 6.38
CA ARG A 90 16.81 12.61 7.56
C ARG A 90 15.59 11.71 7.42
N ILE A 91 15.80 10.42 7.64
CA ILE A 91 14.77 9.39 7.83
C ILE A 91 13.72 9.94 8.81
N LYS A 92 12.45 9.91 8.38
CA LYS A 92 11.36 10.49 9.15
C LYS A 92 10.54 9.39 9.77
N SER A 93 10.78 9.17 11.07
CA SER A 93 9.85 8.41 11.90
C SER A 93 8.49 9.12 11.91
N TRP A 94 7.44 8.34 12.16
CA TRP A 94 6.08 8.86 12.23
C TRP A 94 5.91 10.01 13.23
N ALA A 95 6.55 9.93 14.40
CA ALA A 95 6.57 11.02 15.38
C ALA A 95 7.12 12.35 14.81
N LYS A 96 8.12 12.28 13.92
CA LYS A 96 8.66 13.48 13.25
C LYS A 96 7.72 14.01 12.17
N LEU A 97 6.94 13.15 11.51
CA LEU A 97 5.90 13.59 10.58
C LEU A 97 4.79 14.33 11.33
N LYS A 98 4.29 13.75 12.43
CA LYS A 98 3.22 14.35 13.26
C LYS A 98 3.55 15.76 13.76
N SER A 99 4.82 16.00 14.07
CA SER A 99 5.31 17.28 14.61
C SER A 99 5.76 18.28 13.54
N ALA A 100 5.92 17.87 12.28
CA ALA A 100 6.34 18.79 11.24
C ALA A 100 5.19 19.74 10.87
N ARG A 101 5.42 21.06 10.91
CA ARG A 101 4.40 22.11 10.74
C ARG A 101 3.39 21.83 9.63
N TYR A 102 3.86 21.51 8.42
CA TYR A 102 3.02 21.21 7.26
C TYR A 102 2.22 19.91 7.38
N TRP A 103 2.82 18.88 8.00
CA TRP A 103 2.20 17.58 8.18
C TRP A 103 1.26 17.53 9.38
N SER A 104 1.52 18.31 10.43
CA SER A 104 0.68 18.34 11.63
C SER A 104 -0.76 18.77 11.35
N SER A 105 -0.96 19.71 10.41
CA SER A 105 -2.29 20.13 9.96
C SER A 105 -2.99 19.04 9.16
N PHE A 106 -2.28 18.44 8.19
CA PHE A 106 -2.79 17.34 7.38
C PHE A 106 -3.18 16.14 8.26
N TYR A 107 -2.28 15.74 9.16
CA TYR A 107 -2.48 14.67 10.14
C TYR A 107 -3.71 14.91 11.03
N LYS A 108 -3.88 16.13 11.59
CA LYS A 108 -5.04 16.46 12.42
C LYS A 108 -6.36 16.38 11.65
N LYS A 109 -6.35 16.75 10.37
CA LYS A 109 -7.56 16.73 9.52
C LYS A 109 -7.93 15.32 9.07
N TYR A 110 -6.96 14.54 8.60
CA TYR A 110 -7.23 13.31 7.84
C TYR A 110 -6.86 12.01 8.57
N VAL A 111 -6.04 12.08 9.62
CA VAL A 111 -5.67 10.89 10.42
C VAL A 111 -6.43 10.86 11.73
N VAL A 112 -6.46 11.96 12.48
CA VAL A 112 -7.17 12.02 13.78
C VAL A 112 -8.70 12.00 13.59
N LYS A 113 -9.17 12.50 12.45
CA LYS A 113 -10.58 12.51 12.06
C LYS A 113 -10.69 11.88 10.68
N PRO A 114 -10.54 10.56 10.56
CA PRO A 114 -10.58 9.91 9.26
C PRO A 114 -11.95 10.14 8.62
N GLN A 115 -11.94 10.64 7.38
CA GLN A 115 -13.14 10.94 6.59
C GLN A 115 -13.17 10.17 5.27
N SER A 116 -12.12 9.41 4.96
CA SER A 116 -11.96 8.69 3.70
C SER A 116 -11.85 7.19 3.93
N VAL A 117 -12.53 6.39 3.10
CA VAL A 117 -12.47 4.92 3.14
C VAL A 117 -11.63 4.31 2.00
N ASP A 118 -11.10 5.16 1.10
CA ASP A 118 -10.24 4.82 -0.04
C ASP A 118 -9.45 6.05 -0.55
N PHE A 119 -8.62 5.86 -1.58
CA PHE A 119 -7.75 6.93 -2.11
C PHE A 119 -8.55 7.98 -2.86
N GLY A 120 -9.62 7.61 -3.56
CA GLY A 120 -10.50 8.55 -4.25
C GLY A 120 -11.03 9.62 -3.31
N GLU A 121 -11.69 9.18 -2.23
CA GLU A 121 -12.21 10.11 -1.22
C GLU A 121 -11.10 10.92 -0.54
N MET A 122 -9.96 10.28 -0.24
CA MET A 122 -8.82 10.99 0.37
C MET A 122 -8.30 12.10 -0.55
N LEU A 123 -8.14 11.83 -1.85
CA LEU A 123 -7.67 12.79 -2.83
C LEU A 123 -8.67 13.93 -3.00
N ASP A 124 -9.97 13.65 -3.05
CA ASP A 124 -11.02 14.64 -3.21
C ASP A 124 -11.11 15.60 -2.02
N ILE A 125 -11.14 15.07 -0.79
CA ILE A 125 -11.25 15.89 0.42
C ILE A 125 -9.98 16.72 0.61
N ALA A 126 -8.82 16.15 0.33
CA ALA A 126 -7.53 16.79 0.57
C ALA A 126 -6.94 17.52 -0.64
N GLN A 127 -7.66 17.64 -1.77
CA GLN A 127 -7.16 18.24 -3.03
C GLN A 127 -6.56 19.64 -2.88
N ASN A 128 -7.03 20.41 -1.89
CA ASN A 128 -6.55 21.76 -1.60
C ASN A 128 -5.33 21.80 -0.66
N ASP A 129 -5.03 20.70 0.03
CA ASP A 129 -3.83 20.60 0.84
C ASP A 129 -2.59 20.39 -0.04
N LYS A 130 -1.51 21.10 0.30
CA LYS A 130 -0.29 21.17 -0.51
C LYS A 130 0.28 19.80 -0.90
N LEU A 131 0.22 18.81 0.01
CA LEU A 131 0.69 17.45 -0.25
C LEU A 131 -0.04 16.84 -1.46
N VAL A 132 -1.37 16.82 -1.42
CA VAL A 132 -2.21 16.19 -2.45
C VAL A 132 -2.21 17.04 -3.71
N LYS A 133 -2.29 18.37 -3.58
CA LYS A 133 -2.13 19.27 -4.73
C LYS A 133 -0.82 19.04 -5.49
N ASN A 134 0.29 18.84 -4.78
CA ASN A 134 1.58 18.54 -5.40
C ASN A 134 1.60 17.17 -6.11
N LEU A 135 0.80 16.20 -5.64
CA LEU A 135 0.69 14.88 -6.27
C LEU A 135 -0.19 14.96 -7.51
N LEU A 136 -1.36 15.60 -7.41
CA LEU A 136 -2.28 15.78 -8.54
C LEU A 136 -1.67 16.61 -9.68
N ASN A 137 -0.71 17.47 -9.38
CA ASN A 137 0.05 18.23 -10.38
C ASN A 137 1.27 17.48 -10.95
N ASP A 138 1.59 16.28 -10.46
CA ASP A 138 2.66 15.46 -11.01
C ASP A 138 2.12 14.65 -12.18
N PRO A 139 2.59 14.85 -13.43
CA PRO A 139 2.08 14.13 -14.59
C PRO A 139 2.35 12.62 -14.53
N SER A 140 3.30 12.17 -13.71
CA SER A 140 3.54 10.74 -13.49
C SER A 140 2.58 10.12 -12.49
N PHE A 141 1.92 10.91 -11.63
CA PHE A 141 1.00 10.39 -10.63
C PHE A 141 -0.30 9.94 -11.29
N GLN A 142 -0.72 8.74 -10.96
CA GLN A 142 -1.96 8.14 -11.46
C GLN A 142 -2.83 7.70 -10.29
N TYR A 143 -4.13 7.91 -10.44
CA TYR A 143 -5.17 7.33 -9.60
C TYR A 143 -6.08 6.50 -10.49
N VAL A 144 -6.38 5.27 -10.08
CA VAL A 144 -7.25 4.38 -10.83
C VAL A 144 -8.30 3.78 -9.89
N PRO A 145 -9.60 4.08 -10.08
CA PRO A 145 -10.66 3.36 -9.39
C PRO A 145 -10.71 1.93 -9.94
N ILE A 146 -10.77 0.93 -9.06
CA ILE A 146 -10.90 -0.48 -9.45
C ILE A 146 -12.33 -0.97 -9.23
N SER A 147 -12.87 -0.84 -8.01
CA SER A 147 -14.19 -1.33 -7.61
C SER A 147 -14.86 -0.43 -6.57
N SER A 148 -16.19 -0.41 -6.54
CA SER A 148 -16.98 0.38 -5.57
C SER A 148 -17.19 -0.35 -4.24
N GLN A 149 -17.41 0.42 -3.17
CA GLN A 149 -17.60 -0.11 -1.81
C GLN A 149 -18.78 -1.10 -1.74
N GLY A 150 -18.51 -2.33 -1.29
CA GLY A 150 -19.54 -3.32 -0.98
C GLY A 150 -20.05 -4.13 -2.18
N VAL A 151 -19.52 -3.91 -3.39
CA VAL A 151 -20.14 -4.46 -4.62
C VAL A 151 -19.36 -5.62 -5.28
N ARG A 152 -18.22 -6.06 -4.72
CA ARG A 152 -17.37 -7.17 -5.21
C ARG A 152 -17.23 -7.15 -6.75
N GLU A 153 -17.11 -8.31 -7.41
CA GLU A 153 -16.91 -8.50 -8.85
C GLU A 153 -17.96 -7.84 -9.78
N THR A 154 -19.02 -7.22 -9.25
CA THR A 154 -20.16 -6.77 -10.05
C THR A 154 -20.07 -5.33 -10.57
N LEU A 155 -19.24 -4.47 -9.97
CA LEU A 155 -18.99 -3.11 -10.43
C LEU A 155 -17.50 -2.78 -10.38
N VAL A 156 -16.79 -3.09 -11.46
CA VAL A 156 -15.40 -2.72 -11.69
C VAL A 156 -15.25 -1.68 -12.78
N ASN A 157 -14.14 -0.94 -12.77
CA ASN A 157 -13.78 -0.05 -13.87
C ASN A 157 -13.64 -0.87 -15.17
N LYS A 158 -14.51 -0.55 -16.13
CA LYS A 158 -14.61 -1.29 -17.39
C LYS A 158 -13.37 -1.18 -18.25
N GLU A 159 -12.59 -0.12 -18.09
CA GLU A 159 -11.34 0.07 -18.84
C GLU A 159 -10.34 -1.02 -18.51
N LEU A 160 -10.24 -1.44 -17.24
CA LEU A 160 -9.34 -2.51 -16.77
C LEU A 160 -9.68 -3.92 -17.31
N ILE A 161 -10.85 -4.07 -17.93
CA ILE A 161 -11.34 -5.34 -18.47
C ILE A 161 -11.73 -5.20 -19.95
N ALA A 162 -11.41 -4.08 -20.60
CA ALA A 162 -11.87 -3.78 -21.95
C ALA A 162 -11.20 -4.68 -23.01
N GLY A 163 -10.00 -5.19 -22.76
CA GLY A 163 -9.31 -6.14 -23.62
C GLY A 163 -9.56 -7.61 -23.28
N GLU A 164 -10.31 -7.89 -22.20
CA GLU A 164 -10.63 -9.25 -21.79
C GLU A 164 -11.62 -9.93 -22.73
N LYS A 165 -11.36 -11.20 -23.05
CA LYS A 165 -12.28 -11.99 -23.88
C LYS A 165 -13.66 -12.06 -23.21
N LYS A 166 -14.72 -11.99 -24.01
CA LYS A 166 -16.10 -12.18 -23.52
C LYS A 166 -16.19 -13.52 -22.76
N GLY A 167 -16.45 -13.46 -21.45
CA GLY A 167 -16.47 -14.62 -20.55
C GLY A 167 -15.23 -14.77 -19.65
N SER A 168 -14.20 -13.93 -19.80
CA SER A 168 -13.10 -13.80 -18.83
C SER A 168 -13.63 -13.34 -17.47
N SER A 169 -12.99 -13.82 -16.40
CA SER A 169 -13.28 -13.35 -15.04
C SER A 169 -12.79 -11.90 -14.87
N VAL A 170 -13.63 -11.04 -14.29
CA VAL A 170 -13.26 -9.67 -13.87
C VAL A 170 -11.96 -9.66 -13.04
N ILE A 171 -11.79 -10.65 -12.17
CA ILE A 171 -10.59 -10.81 -11.34
C ILE A 171 -9.34 -11.02 -12.20
N ALA A 172 -9.46 -11.69 -13.35
CA ALA A 172 -8.33 -11.93 -14.24
C ALA A 172 -7.80 -10.63 -14.88
N GLY A 173 -8.69 -9.69 -15.25
CA GLY A 173 -8.30 -8.38 -15.76
C GLY A 173 -7.61 -7.54 -14.67
N VAL A 174 -8.22 -7.46 -13.47
CA VAL A 174 -7.61 -6.77 -12.31
C VAL A 174 -6.24 -7.36 -11.98
N ARG A 175 -6.12 -8.69 -11.99
CA ARG A 175 -4.85 -9.40 -11.79
C ARG A 175 -3.80 -8.97 -12.82
N LYS A 176 -4.14 -9.04 -14.11
CA LYS A 176 -3.20 -8.68 -15.19
C LYS A 176 -2.72 -7.24 -15.06
N PHE A 177 -3.62 -6.33 -14.73
CA PHE A 177 -3.28 -4.92 -14.50
C PHE A 177 -2.21 -4.76 -13.41
N PHE A 178 -2.44 -5.29 -12.20
CA PHE A 178 -1.47 -5.16 -11.11
C PHE A 178 -0.16 -5.92 -11.37
N GLU A 179 -0.23 -7.14 -11.92
CA GLU A 179 0.97 -7.93 -12.21
C GLU A 179 1.84 -7.22 -13.26
N LYS A 180 1.22 -6.65 -14.31
CA LYS A 180 1.95 -5.86 -15.30
C LYS A 180 2.60 -4.62 -14.71
N LEU A 181 1.92 -3.88 -13.83
CA LEU A 181 2.54 -2.73 -13.16
C LEU A 181 3.80 -3.17 -12.41
N ILE A 182 3.74 -4.28 -11.68
CA ILE A 182 4.87 -4.80 -10.94
C ILE A 182 6.01 -5.26 -11.88
N ASP A 183 5.68 -5.96 -12.98
CA ASP A 183 6.64 -6.40 -14.01
C ASP A 183 7.35 -5.20 -14.67
N ASP A 184 6.62 -4.09 -14.87
CA ASP A 184 7.17 -2.84 -15.38
C ASP A 184 7.99 -2.05 -14.33
N GLY A 185 8.18 -2.62 -13.14
CA GLY A 185 8.92 -1.99 -12.04
C GLY A 185 8.14 -0.90 -11.30
N ILE A 186 6.82 -0.85 -11.44
CA ILE A 186 5.94 0.16 -10.84
C ILE A 186 5.37 -0.36 -9.52
N MET A 187 5.72 0.31 -8.43
CA MET A 187 5.12 0.07 -7.12
C MET A 187 3.77 0.78 -7.01
N VAL A 188 2.81 0.13 -6.34
CA VAL A 188 1.42 0.57 -6.38
C VAL A 188 0.86 0.72 -4.97
N GLY A 189 0.45 1.92 -4.58
CA GLY A 189 -0.33 2.13 -3.36
C GLY A 189 -1.74 1.62 -3.57
N VAL A 190 -2.23 0.75 -2.69
CA VAL A 190 -3.55 0.13 -2.81
C VAL A 190 -4.32 0.25 -1.50
N SER A 191 -5.63 0.45 -1.61
CA SER A 191 -6.54 0.33 -0.48
C SER A 191 -7.32 -0.98 -0.59
N TRP A 192 -7.27 -1.79 0.46
CA TRP A 192 -7.91 -3.10 0.53
C TRP A 192 -8.39 -3.37 1.94
N ASN A 193 -9.70 -3.65 2.05
CA ASN A 193 -10.32 -4.07 3.29
C ASN A 193 -10.00 -3.16 4.50
N GLY A 194 -10.08 -1.83 4.35
CA GLY A 194 -9.80 -0.87 5.42
C GLY A 194 -8.31 -0.67 5.77
N HIS A 195 -7.40 -1.37 5.08
CA HIS A 195 -5.96 -1.21 5.21
C HIS A 195 -5.38 -0.70 3.89
N ALA A 196 -4.30 0.07 3.95
CA ALA A 196 -3.64 0.58 2.75
C ALA A 196 -2.13 0.38 2.83
N ARG A 197 -1.58 -0.11 1.71
CA ARG A 197 -0.22 -0.64 1.62
C ARG A 197 0.36 -0.44 0.23
N VAL A 198 1.68 -0.53 0.10
CA VAL A 198 2.32 -0.46 -1.22
C VAL A 198 2.56 -1.87 -1.74
N LEU A 199 1.87 -2.28 -2.79
CA LEU A 199 2.17 -3.50 -3.54
C LEU A 199 3.53 -3.34 -4.22
N ILE A 200 4.43 -4.29 -3.95
CA ILE A 200 5.81 -4.26 -4.44
C ILE A 200 6.23 -5.54 -5.15
N GLY A 201 5.42 -6.60 -5.13
CA GLY A 201 5.78 -7.86 -5.75
C GLY A 201 4.66 -8.88 -5.72
N TYR A 202 4.85 -9.98 -6.45
CA TYR A 202 3.97 -11.14 -6.40
C TYR A 202 4.72 -12.44 -6.73
N ASN A 203 4.11 -13.58 -6.41
CA ASN A 203 4.53 -14.91 -6.85
C ASN A 203 3.33 -15.74 -7.33
N ASP A 204 3.43 -17.05 -7.49
CA ASP A 204 2.30 -17.84 -8.02
C ASP A 204 1.03 -17.81 -7.16
N LYS A 205 1.15 -17.55 -5.85
CA LYS A 205 0.06 -17.67 -4.87
C LYS A 205 -0.30 -16.36 -4.20
N GLU A 206 0.68 -15.50 -3.96
CA GLU A 206 0.56 -14.36 -3.07
C GLU A 206 1.03 -13.06 -3.73
N VAL A 207 0.56 -11.95 -3.17
CA VAL A 207 1.11 -10.62 -3.37
C VAL A 207 1.94 -10.20 -2.15
N LEU A 208 2.97 -9.38 -2.39
CA LEU A 208 3.86 -8.83 -1.37
C LEU A 208 3.67 -7.33 -1.26
N PHE A 209 3.45 -6.86 -0.03
CA PHE A 209 3.27 -5.46 0.30
C PHE A 209 4.43 -4.93 1.15
N ALA A 210 4.87 -3.71 0.88
CA ALA A 210 5.59 -2.88 1.83
C ALA A 210 4.57 -2.21 2.76
N ASP A 211 4.59 -2.60 4.04
CA ASP A 211 3.58 -2.22 5.01
C ASP A 211 4.08 -1.06 5.92
N SER A 212 3.25 -0.63 6.87
CA SER A 212 3.45 0.57 7.68
C SER A 212 3.31 0.35 9.19
N TRP A 213 3.60 -0.86 9.67
CA TRP A 213 3.57 -1.22 11.09
C TRP A 213 4.97 -1.55 11.66
N GLY A 214 6.02 -0.82 11.26
CA GLY A 214 7.37 -1.12 11.76
C GLY A 214 7.96 -2.40 11.16
N ASN A 215 9.05 -2.92 11.75
CA ASN A 215 9.79 -4.06 11.18
C ASN A 215 10.37 -5.02 12.23
N ASN A 216 9.92 -4.91 13.47
CA ASN A 216 10.45 -5.62 14.63
C ASN A 216 9.49 -6.68 15.19
N TYR A 217 8.40 -6.98 14.49
CA TYR A 217 7.47 -8.03 14.89
C TYR A 217 6.91 -8.82 13.69
N GLN A 218 6.18 -9.88 14.01
CA GLN A 218 5.34 -10.64 13.10
C GLN A 218 3.92 -10.75 13.66
N GLN A 219 2.94 -10.84 12.77
CA GLN A 219 1.54 -11.06 13.11
C GLN A 219 0.84 -11.76 11.95
N GLU A 220 -0.05 -12.68 12.26
CA GLU A 220 -1.03 -13.22 11.33
C GLU A 220 -2.40 -12.64 11.69
N THR A 221 -3.11 -12.12 10.71
CA THR A 221 -4.50 -11.70 10.87
C THR A 221 -5.37 -12.59 10.03
N PHE A 222 -6.30 -13.31 10.66
CA PHE A 222 -7.27 -14.15 9.98
C PHE A 222 -8.63 -13.47 9.95
N MET A 223 -9.31 -13.53 8.81
CA MET A 223 -10.63 -12.94 8.59
C MET A 223 -11.64 -14.09 8.36
N PRO A 224 -12.20 -14.70 9.41
CA PRO A 224 -13.11 -15.85 9.33
C PRO A 224 -14.20 -15.74 8.27
N ASN A 225 -14.86 -14.58 8.20
CA ASN A 225 -15.97 -14.33 7.28
C ASN A 225 -15.56 -14.37 5.80
N LEU A 226 -14.30 -14.05 5.51
CA LEU A 226 -13.75 -14.05 4.17
C LEU A 226 -12.84 -15.27 3.91
N LYS A 227 -12.46 -16.00 4.96
CA LYS A 227 -11.44 -17.06 4.96
C LYS A 227 -10.11 -16.58 4.39
N ILE A 228 -9.72 -15.35 4.73
CA ILE A 228 -8.48 -14.71 4.27
C ILE A 228 -7.49 -14.64 5.43
N SER A 229 -6.23 -14.98 5.16
CA SER A 229 -5.11 -14.72 6.07
C SER A 229 -4.23 -13.61 5.50
N ASP A 230 -3.76 -12.73 6.38
CA ASP A 230 -2.79 -11.68 6.11
C ASP A 230 -1.58 -11.90 7.02
N PHE A 231 -0.39 -12.07 6.45
CA PHE A 231 0.83 -12.38 7.19
C PHE A 231 1.76 -11.19 7.17
N PHE A 232 1.86 -10.47 8.28
CA PHE A 232 2.82 -9.39 8.48
C PHE A 232 4.11 -9.93 9.11
N LYS A 233 5.27 -9.63 8.50
CA LYS A 233 6.60 -9.94 9.04
C LYS A 233 7.60 -8.87 8.60
N ALA A 234 8.37 -8.33 9.55
CA ALA A 234 9.55 -7.52 9.24
C ALA A 234 9.30 -6.29 8.34
N GLY A 235 8.10 -5.70 8.42
CA GLY A 235 7.68 -4.52 7.65
C GLY A 235 7.10 -4.84 6.27
N PHE A 236 6.84 -6.10 5.99
CA PHE A 236 6.17 -6.57 4.81
C PHE A 236 4.94 -7.39 5.18
N SER A 237 3.97 -7.45 4.29
CA SER A 237 2.83 -8.36 4.44
C SER A 237 2.55 -9.14 3.16
N THR A 238 2.04 -10.37 3.31
CA THR A 238 1.59 -11.20 2.19
C THR A 238 0.12 -11.58 2.32
N VAL A 239 -0.55 -11.64 1.18
CA VAL A 239 -1.97 -12.04 1.06
C VAL A 239 -2.14 -12.90 -0.18
N ASP A 240 -3.04 -13.87 -0.12
CA ASP A 240 -3.46 -14.67 -1.29
C ASP A 240 -3.96 -13.76 -2.44
N LYS A 241 -3.49 -14.06 -3.66
CA LYS A 241 -3.79 -13.29 -4.86
C LYS A 241 -5.28 -13.15 -5.12
N ARG A 242 -6.02 -14.25 -5.01
CA ARG A 242 -7.46 -14.24 -5.28
C ARG A 242 -8.17 -13.34 -4.27
N SER A 243 -7.78 -13.42 -3.01
CA SER A 243 -8.31 -12.61 -1.91
C SER A 243 -8.06 -11.11 -2.11
N PHE A 244 -6.86 -10.75 -2.57
CA PHE A 244 -6.52 -9.37 -2.90
C PHE A 244 -7.27 -8.85 -4.14
N TYR A 245 -7.11 -9.50 -5.30
CA TYR A 245 -7.66 -9.00 -6.58
C TYR A 245 -9.19 -8.95 -6.61
N SER A 246 -9.88 -9.76 -5.79
CA SER A 246 -11.35 -9.73 -5.71
C SER A 246 -11.91 -8.56 -4.89
N ASN A 247 -11.07 -7.86 -4.12
CA ASN A 247 -11.52 -6.95 -3.07
C ASN A 247 -10.77 -5.58 -3.06
N VAL A 248 -9.80 -5.39 -3.96
CA VAL A 248 -9.07 -4.11 -4.07
C VAL A 248 -10.01 -3.02 -4.61
N LYS A 249 -10.03 -1.86 -3.95
CA LYS A 249 -10.97 -0.77 -4.26
C LYS A 249 -10.41 0.19 -5.30
N ASP A 250 -9.21 0.68 -5.04
CA ASP A 250 -8.54 1.66 -5.87
C ASP A 250 -7.02 1.57 -5.69
N CYS A 251 -6.31 2.25 -6.57
CA CYS A 251 -4.88 2.36 -6.47
C CYS A 251 -4.34 3.72 -6.90
N ILE A 252 -3.13 3.99 -6.43
CA ILE A 252 -2.31 5.13 -6.81
C ILE A 252 -0.90 4.65 -7.15
N PHE A 253 -0.26 5.25 -8.15
CA PHE A 253 1.11 4.89 -8.54
C PHE A 253 1.78 6.03 -9.30
N PHE A 254 3.08 5.87 -9.57
CA PHE A 254 3.84 6.78 -10.42
C PHE A 254 4.32 6.04 -11.67
N VAL A 255 3.98 6.56 -12.85
CA VAL A 255 4.48 6.04 -14.13
C VAL A 255 5.88 6.60 -14.38
N PRO A 256 6.92 5.76 -14.54
CA PRO A 256 8.25 6.25 -14.86
C PRO A 256 8.25 7.03 -16.18
N PRO A 257 9.02 8.13 -16.30
CA PRO A 257 9.21 8.80 -17.58
C PRO A 257 9.72 7.81 -18.62
N GLN A 258 9.26 7.91 -19.87
CA GLN A 258 9.79 7.10 -20.96
C GLN A 258 11.32 7.30 -21.04
N SER A 259 12.09 6.20 -21.05
CA SER A 259 13.37 6.23 -21.75
C SER A 259 13.07 6.56 -23.21
N SER A 260 13.71 7.59 -23.74
CA SER A 260 13.36 8.32 -24.96
C SER A 260 13.44 7.55 -26.30
N GLU A 261 13.08 6.26 -26.34
CA GLU A 261 13.28 5.41 -27.53
C GLU A 261 12.02 4.81 -28.15
N THR A 262 10.81 5.01 -27.60
CA THR A 262 9.59 4.56 -28.30
C THR A 262 8.46 5.58 -28.27
N SER A 263 7.93 5.79 -29.47
CA SER A 263 6.98 6.81 -29.92
C SER A 263 5.64 6.83 -29.19
N GLY A 264 5.20 8.03 -28.81
CA GLY A 264 3.94 8.62 -29.28
C GLY A 264 2.60 8.04 -28.84
N VAL A 265 2.55 7.11 -27.90
CA VAL A 265 1.30 6.66 -27.26
C VAL A 265 1.40 6.96 -25.77
N ASP A 266 0.38 7.62 -25.22
CA ASP A 266 0.30 7.91 -23.79
C ASP A 266 0.32 6.58 -23.01
N ARG A 267 1.42 6.31 -22.30
CA ARG A 267 1.66 5.08 -21.53
C ARG A 267 0.53 4.79 -20.53
N VAL A 268 -0.20 5.82 -20.11
CA VAL A 268 -1.39 5.70 -19.24
C VAL A 268 -2.53 5.00 -19.98
N GLU A 269 -2.83 5.39 -21.22
CA GLU A 269 -3.84 4.71 -22.01
C GLU A 269 -3.41 3.27 -22.35
N GLU A 270 -2.13 3.06 -22.64
CA GLU A 270 -1.60 1.71 -22.88
C GLU A 270 -1.69 0.83 -21.63
N LEU A 271 -1.42 1.40 -20.44
CA LEU A 271 -1.57 0.70 -19.16
C LEU A 271 -3.02 0.40 -18.77
N LEU A 272 -3.98 1.12 -19.34
CA LEU A 272 -5.41 0.94 -19.10
C LEU A 272 -6.11 0.10 -20.19
N LYS A 273 -5.42 -0.26 -21.29
CA LYS A 273 -5.99 -0.98 -22.45
C LYS A 273 -5.82 -2.51 -22.39
N PHE A 274 -5.63 -3.10 -21.21
CA PHE A 274 -5.49 -4.57 -21.07
C PHE A 274 -6.82 -5.33 -21.10
#